data_AF-A0A6B3GE29-F1
#
_entry.id   AF-A0A6B3GE29-F1
#
_cell.length_a   1.000
_cell.length_b   1.000
_cell.length_c   1.000
_cell.angle_alpha   90.00
_cell.angle_beta   90.00
_cell.angle_gamma   90.00
#
_symmetry.space_group_name_H-M   'P 1'
#
loop_
_entity.id
_entity.type
_entity.pdbx_description
1 polymer ?
#
loop_
_entity_poly.entity_id
_entity_poly.type
_entity_poly.pdbx_seq_one_letter_code
_entity_poly.pdbx_strand_id
1 'polypeptide(L)' 'TARYLGLTPAEGRLFQLATGAVSRLGTEHGRPVVAALNVALPESLQPE' A
#
# COMPACT_ATOMS: atom_id res chain seq x y z
N THR A 1 -5.28 2.74 -2.37
CA THR A 1 -4.21 3.65 -1.93
C THR A 1 -4.63 5.11 -1.95
N ALA A 2 -4.85 5.74 -3.11
CA ALA A 2 -5.23 7.17 -3.19
C ALA A 2 -6.45 7.56 -2.31
N ARG A 3 -7.60 6.86 -2.46
CA ARG A 3 -8.80 7.15 -1.63
C ARG A 3 -8.56 6.98 -0.12
N TYR A 4 -7.72 6.02 0.27
CA TYR A 4 -7.37 5.80 1.68
C TYR A 4 -6.62 7.02 2.25
N LEU A 5 -5.79 7.66 1.42
CA LEU A 5 -5.06 8.87 1.77
C LEU A 5 -5.88 10.17 1.60
N GLY A 6 -7.17 10.07 1.27
CA GLY A 6 -8.02 11.24 0.99
C GLY A 6 -7.69 11.94 -0.34
N LEU A 7 -6.91 11.31 -1.22
CA LEU A 7 -6.61 11.82 -2.56
C LEU A 7 -7.75 11.51 -3.53
N THR A 8 -7.82 12.30 -4.60
CA THR A 8 -8.73 12.06 -5.71
C THR A 8 -8.43 10.72 -6.39
N PRO A 9 -9.41 10.09 -7.07
CA PRO A 9 -9.16 8.85 -7.79
C PRO A 9 -8.07 8.96 -8.86
N ALA A 10 -7.95 10.10 -9.53
CA ALA A 10 -6.94 10.35 -10.58
C ALA A 10 -5.51 10.31 -10.04
N GLU A 11 -5.31 10.71 -8.78
CA GLU A 11 -4.01 10.64 -8.09
C GLU A 11 -3.58 9.20 -7.78
N GLY A 12 -4.45 8.20 -8.04
CA GLY A 12 -4.06 6.78 -8.06
C GLY A 12 -2.86 6.50 -8.96
N ARG A 13 -2.66 7.30 -10.01
CA ARG A 13 -1.49 7.20 -10.91
C ARG A 13 -0.13 7.38 -10.24
N LEU A 14 -0.10 7.96 -9.02
CA LEU A 14 1.13 8.16 -8.25
C LEU A 14 1.64 6.87 -7.58
N PHE A 15 0.84 5.81 -7.55
CA PHE A 15 1.16 4.56 -6.86
C PHE A 15 1.30 3.42 -7.86
N GLN A 16 2.53 2.95 -8.08
CA GLN A 16 2.76 1.70 -8.81
C GLN A 16 2.26 0.52 -7.96
N LEU A 17 1.54 -0.41 -8.58
CA LEU A 17 1.14 -1.68 -7.97
C LEU A 17 1.89 -2.81 -8.67
N ALA A 18 2.93 -3.31 -8.02
CA ALA A 18 3.68 -4.44 -8.53
C ALA A 18 2.90 -5.75 -8.33
N THR A 19 2.94 -6.63 -9.33
CA THR A 19 2.33 -7.97 -9.25
C THR A 19 2.97 -8.80 -8.14
N GLY A 20 2.17 -9.50 -7.34
CA GLY A 20 2.66 -10.38 -6.28
C GLY A 20 3.28 -9.66 -5.07
N ALA A 21 3.24 -8.32 -5.03
CA ALA A 21 3.74 -7.55 -3.92
C ALA A 21 2.61 -7.17 -2.95
N VAL A 22 2.96 -7.00 -1.68
CA VAL A 22 2.04 -6.51 -0.65
C VAL A 22 2.38 -5.07 -0.27
N SER A 23 1.38 -4.34 0.24
CA SER A 23 1.55 -2.98 0.74
C SER A 23 0.84 -2.85 2.08
N ARG A 24 1.35 -1.97 2.95
CA ARG A 24 0.78 -1.77 4.29
C ARG A 24 0.19 -0.38 4.40
N LEU A 25 -1.11 -0.33 4.61
CA LEU A 25 -1.85 0.88 4.95
C LEU A 25 -1.93 0.99 6.48
N GLY A 26 -1.94 2.21 7.01
CA GLY A 26 -2.04 2.43 8.44
C GLY A 26 -2.30 3.89 8.78
N THR A 27 -2.30 4.21 10.07
CA THR A 27 -2.45 5.58 10.56
C THR A 27 -1.27 5.97 11.42
N GLU A 28 -0.76 7.20 11.23
CA GLU A 28 0.27 7.80 12.08
C GLU A 28 -0.26 9.14 12.59
N HIS A 29 -0.26 9.33 13.91
CA HIS A 29 -0.85 10.51 14.54
C HIS A 29 -2.27 10.83 14.05
N GLY A 30 -3.08 9.79 13.83
CA GLY A 30 -4.46 9.91 13.34
C GLY A 30 -4.59 10.23 11.85
N ARG A 31 -3.50 10.30 11.09
CA ARG A 31 -3.50 10.56 9.65
C ARG A 31 -3.28 9.28 8.85
N PRO A 32 -4.02 9.03 7.76
CA PRO A 32 -3.78 7.88 6.89
C PRO A 32 -2.38 7.94 6.24
N VAL A 33 -1.67 6.81 6.24
CA VAL A 33 -0.34 6.64 5.64
C VAL A 33 -0.23 5.35 4.83
N VAL A 34 0.69 5.34 3.87
CA VAL A 34 1.20 4.10 3.26
C VAL A 34 2.52 3.80 3.94
N ALA A 35 2.48 2.89 4.92
CA ALA A 35 3.66 2.54 5.72
C ALA A 35 4.64 1.62 4.96
N ALA A 36 4.18 0.95 3.91
CA ALA A 36 5.02 0.19 2.98
C ALA A 36 4.32 0.06 1.62
N LEU A 37 5.08 0.10 0.53
CA LEU A 37 4.58 -0.05 -0.84
C LEU A 37 5.40 -1.11 -1.58
N ASN A 38 4.73 -2.06 -2.23
CA ASN A 38 5.33 -3.11 -3.06
C ASN A 38 6.44 -3.93 -2.36
N VAL A 39 6.23 -4.34 -1.11
CA VAL A 39 7.16 -5.23 -0.41
C VAL A 39 6.87 -6.69 -0.75
N ALA A 40 7.88 -7.56 -0.64
CA ALA A 40 7.69 -9.00 -0.79
C ALA A 40 6.74 -9.55 0.28
N LEU A 41 6.05 -10.65 -0.04
CA LEU A 41 5.33 -11.41 0.97
C LEU A 41 6.30 -11.85 2.07
N PRO A 42 5.92 -11.70 3.36
CA PRO A 42 6.66 -12.34 4.44
C PRO A 42 6.74 -13.83 4.15
N GLU A 43 7.86 -14.46 4.52
CA GLU A 43 8.11 -15.88 4.28
C GLU A 43 6.96 -16.78 4.78
N SER A 44 6.35 -16.44 5.92
CA SER A 44 5.19 -17.14 6.46
C SER A 44 3.93 -17.12 5.59
N LEU A 45 3.87 -16.24 4.59
CA LEU A 45 2.76 -16.09 3.65
C LEU A 45 3.16 -16.45 2.22
N GLN A 46 4.40 -16.91 2.01
CA GLN A 46 4.82 -17.41 0.71
C GLN A 46 4.18 -18.79 0.48
N PRO A 47 3.61 -19.04 -0.71
CA PRO A 47 3.13 -20.38 -1.06
C PRO A 47 4.33 -21.36 -1.13
N GLU A 48 4.08 -22.62 -0.78
CA GLU A 48 5.08 -23.72 -0.91
C GLU A 48 5.44 -24.02 -2.37
#